data_AF-W4M338-F1
#
_entry.id   AF-W4M338-F1
#
_cell.length_a   1.000
_cell.length_b   1.000
_cell.length_c   1.000
_cell.angle_alpha   90.00
_cell.angle_beta   90.00
_cell.angle_gamma   90.00
#
_symmetry.space_group_name_H-M   'P 1'
#
loop_
_entity.id
_entity.type
_entity.pdbx_description
1 polymer ?
#
loop_
_entity_poly.entity_id
_entity_poly.type
_entity_poly.pdbx_seq_one_letter_code
_entity_poly.pdbx_strand_id
1 'polypeptide(L)'
;MASHGLAVHFNETQWLWVAGHWHAEMLGRQGWDRARMQQYIHERAWRPRSAYKRLGAIRGGLTPEDDDTRVYAAPKPEDILIIKAGGDSGIYSELIKIYYGLLAHTTRIRIPDTA
;
A
#
# COMPACT_ATOMS: atom_id res chain seq x y z
N MET A 1 21.91 7.84 -14.57
CA MET A 1 21.46 6.94 -13.48
C MET A 1 19.98 6.66 -13.67
N ALA A 2 19.55 5.39 -13.58
CA ALA A 2 18.19 4.98 -13.91
C ALA A 2 17.17 5.63 -12.97
N SER A 3 16.52 6.70 -13.43
CA SER A 3 15.43 7.43 -12.76
C SER A 3 14.13 6.62 -12.66
N HIS A 4 14.07 5.44 -13.27
CA HIS A 4 12.86 4.63 -13.41
C HIS A 4 12.31 4.12 -12.07
N GLY A 5 13.18 3.81 -11.09
CA GLY A 5 12.76 3.28 -9.79
C GLY A 5 12.14 4.30 -8.83
N LEU A 6 12.30 5.61 -9.10
CA LEU A 6 11.86 6.68 -8.21
C LEU A 6 10.59 7.39 -8.70
N ALA A 7 10.33 7.39 -10.01
CA ALA A 7 9.10 7.94 -10.62
C ALA A 7 7.81 7.23 -10.17
N VAL A 8 7.92 6.02 -9.63
CA VAL A 8 6.81 5.18 -9.12
C VAL A 8 6.21 5.65 -7.79
N HIS A 9 6.72 6.72 -7.16
CA HIS A 9 6.15 7.23 -5.91
C HIS A 9 5.10 8.32 -6.14
N PHE A 10 4.96 8.81 -7.37
CA PHE A 10 4.35 10.12 -7.59
C PHE A 10 3.04 10.13 -8.38
N ASN A 11 2.44 8.99 -8.71
CA ASN A 11 1.10 8.91 -9.32
C ASN A 11 0.45 7.54 -9.09
N GLU A 12 -0.86 7.51 -8.80
CA GLU A 12 -1.77 6.35 -8.84
C GLU A 12 -1.19 5.02 -8.35
N THR A 13 -0.44 5.05 -7.25
CA THR A 13 0.27 3.86 -6.77
C THR A 13 -0.60 3.05 -5.83
N GLN A 14 -0.90 1.83 -6.26
CA GLN A 14 -1.56 0.84 -5.42
C GLN A 14 -0.53 -0.02 -4.68
N TRP A 15 -0.90 -0.41 -3.48
CA TRP A 15 -0.16 -1.34 -2.65
C TRP A 15 -1.01 -2.56 -2.35
N LEU A 16 -0.39 -3.73 -2.39
CA LEU A 16 -1.01 -4.97 -1.96
C LEU A 16 -0.40 -5.37 -0.63
N TRP A 17 -1.22 -5.37 0.42
CA TRP A 17 -0.90 -6.00 1.69
C TRP A 17 -1.53 -7.39 1.74
N VAL A 18 -0.68 -8.41 1.66
CA VAL A 18 -1.06 -9.80 1.91
C VAL A 18 -1.03 -10.01 3.43
N ALA A 19 -2.20 -10.01 4.05
CA ALA A 19 -2.37 -10.37 5.45
C ALA A 19 -2.43 -11.90 5.57
N GLY A 20 -1.41 -12.48 6.19
CA GLY A 20 -1.36 -13.91 6.50
C GLY A 20 -2.54 -14.32 7.37
N HIS A 21 -2.96 -15.58 7.25
CA HIS A 21 -4.16 -16.11 7.90
C HIS A 21 -4.27 -15.69 9.37
N TRP A 22 -3.26 -15.99 10.20
CA TRP A 22 -3.31 -15.70 11.63
C TRP A 22 -3.28 -14.21 11.97
N HIS A 23 -2.62 -13.38 11.16
CA HIS A 23 -2.67 -11.92 11.35
C HIS A 23 -4.07 -11.38 11.05
N ALA A 24 -4.70 -11.85 9.97
CA ALA A 24 -6.07 -11.46 9.62
C ALA A 24 -7.08 -11.91 10.69
N GLU A 25 -6.96 -13.15 11.21
CA GLU A 25 -7.80 -13.65 12.31
C GLU A 25 -7.63 -12.82 13.58
N MET A 26 -6.38 -12.52 13.96
CA MET A 26 -6.07 -11.69 15.11
C MET A 26 -6.70 -10.28 14.98
N LEU A 27 -6.51 -9.64 13.83
CA LEU A 27 -7.08 -8.31 13.56
C LEU A 27 -8.61 -8.34 13.58
N GLY A 28 -9.22 -9.36 12.97
CA GLY A 28 -10.67 -9.57 13.00
C GLY A 28 -11.23 -9.75 14.41
N ARG A 29 -10.57 -10.54 15.26
CA ARG A 29 -10.96 -10.72 16.68
C ARG A 29 -10.89 -9.43 17.49
N GLN A 30 -10.02 -8.50 17.09
CA GLN A 30 -9.90 -7.17 17.70
C GLN A 30 -10.87 -6.14 17.10
N GLY A 31 -11.78 -6.56 16.21
CA GLY A 31 -12.77 -5.68 15.60
C GLY A 31 -12.22 -4.78 14.50
N TRP A 32 -11.07 -5.13 13.90
CA TRP A 32 -10.60 -4.43 12.70
C TRP A 32 -11.34 -4.93 11.48
N ASP A 33 -11.96 -4.00 10.77
CA ASP A 33 -12.43 -4.21 9.41
C ASP A 33 -11.43 -3.64 8.38
N ARG A 34 -11.66 -3.98 7.11
CA ARG A 34 -10.83 -3.54 5.99
C ARG A 34 -10.70 -2.02 5.91
N ALA A 35 -11.81 -1.30 6.01
CA ALA A 35 -11.83 0.15 5.82
C ALA A 35 -11.02 0.86 6.91
N ARG A 36 -11.19 0.43 8.17
CA ARG A 36 -10.45 0.93 9.32
C ARG A 36 -8.96 0.65 9.20
N MET A 37 -8.58 -0.54 8.73
CA MET A 37 -7.16 -0.86 8.49
C MET A 37 -6.56 0.02 7.39
N GLN A 38 -7.25 0.17 6.26
CA GLN A 38 -6.81 1.02 5.15
C GLN A 38 -6.60 2.48 5.61
N GLN A 39 -7.59 3.04 6.31
CA GLN A 39 -7.52 4.38 6.86
C GLN A 39 -6.34 4.54 7.83
N TYR A 40 -6.19 3.61 8.77
CA TYR A 40 -5.12 3.64 9.77
C TYR A 40 -3.73 3.66 9.13
N ILE A 41 -3.52 2.82 8.12
CA ILE A 41 -2.25 2.74 7.39
C ILE A 41 -2.02 4.03 6.59
N HIS A 42 -3.01 4.49 5.82
CA HIS A 42 -2.89 5.68 4.97
C HIS A 42 -2.49 6.92 5.77
N GLU A 43 -3.13 7.16 6.91
CA GLU A 43 -2.82 8.28 7.82
C GLU A 43 -1.34 8.33 8.25
N ARG A 44 -0.66 7.18 8.28
CA ARG A 44 0.70 7.00 8.80
C ARG A 44 1.73 6.74 7.69
N ALA A 45 1.29 6.24 6.55
CA ALA A 45 2.13 5.85 5.43
C ALA A 45 2.44 7.06 4.53
N TRP A 46 3.25 7.97 5.04
CA TRP A 46 3.76 9.12 4.30
C TRP A 46 5.18 9.47 4.73
N ARG A 47 5.85 10.23 3.87
CA ARG A 47 7.16 10.86 4.16
C ARG A 47 7.14 12.32 3.71
N PRO A 48 7.93 13.20 4.35
CA PRO A 48 8.01 14.59 3.90
C PRO A 48 8.59 14.66 2.49
N ARG A 49 8.15 15.65 1.72
CA ARG A 49 8.62 15.89 0.35
C ARG A 49 10.15 16.08 0.31
N SER A 50 10.74 16.62 1.37
CA SER A 50 12.17 16.82 1.53
C SER A 50 12.95 15.50 1.48
N ALA A 51 12.42 14.42 2.07
CA ALA A 51 13.04 13.09 2.03
C ALA A 51 13.17 12.60 0.59
N TYR A 52 12.13 12.80 -0.22
CA TYR A 52 12.14 12.40 -1.62
C TYR A 52 13.05 13.28 -2.49
N LYS A 53 13.14 14.58 -2.23
CA LYS A 53 14.11 15.47 -2.90
C LYS A 53 15.55 15.09 -2.56
N ARG A 54 15.86 14.79 -1.29
CA ARG A 54 17.19 14.32 -0.84
C ARG A 54 17.59 13.00 -1.53
N LEU A 55 16.62 12.11 -1.77
CA LEU A 55 16.83 10.86 -2.52
C LEU A 55 16.97 11.06 -4.04
N GLY A 56 16.81 12.28 -4.56
CA GLY A 56 16.77 12.55 -6.00
C GLY A 56 15.51 12.03 -6.70
N ALA A 57 14.47 11.66 -5.93
CA ALA A 57 13.21 11.14 -6.46
C ALA A 57 12.32 12.25 -7.02
N ILE A 58 12.38 13.43 -6.40
CA ILE A 58 11.70 14.66 -6.84
C ILE A 58 12.77 15.65 -7.29
N ARG A 59 12.60 16.23 -8.47
CA ARG A 59 13.51 17.25 -9.00
C ARG A 59 13.33 18.59 -8.26
N GLY A 60 14.40 19.39 -8.26
CA GLY A 60 14.43 20.75 -7.69
C GLY A 60 15.17 20.83 -6.36
N GLY A 61 15.51 22.06 -5.95
CA GLY A 61 16.16 22.33 -4.67
C GLY A 61 15.24 22.08 -3.48
N LEU A 62 15.84 21.87 -2.31
CA LEU A 62 15.11 21.83 -1.04
C LEU A 62 14.63 23.25 -0.66
N THR A 63 13.39 23.31 -0.18
CA THR A 63 12.73 24.49 0.37
C THR A 63 12.21 24.16 1.77
N PRO A 64 12.09 25.13 2.70
CA PRO A 64 11.58 24.87 4.05
C PRO A 64 10.21 24.16 4.06
N GLU A 65 9.33 24.50 3.11
CA GLU A 65 7.98 23.94 2.99
C GLU A 65 7.96 22.44 2.64
N ASP A 66 9.09 21.89 2.15
CA ASP A 66 9.20 20.47 1.81
C ASP A 66 9.20 19.55 3.03
N ASP A 67 9.60 20.05 4.21
CA ASP A 67 9.56 19.28 5.45
C ASP A 67 8.12 19.12 5.99
N ASP A 68 7.24 20.08 5.70
CA ASP A 68 5.83 20.07 6.12
C ASP A 68 4.90 19.40 5.10
N THR A 69 5.33 19.31 3.84
CA THR A 69 4.51 18.72 2.77
C THR A 69 4.55 17.19 2.83
N ARG A 70 3.42 16.57 3.20
CA ARG A 70 3.27 15.11 3.23
C ARG A 70 3.12 14.53 1.82
N VAL A 71 3.95 13.55 1.50
CA VAL A 71 3.79 12.70 0.32
C VAL A 71 3.38 11.31 0.80
N TYR A 72 2.13 10.94 0.52
CA TYR A 72 1.55 9.67 0.90
C TYR A 72 2.02 8.53 0.00
N ALA A 73 2.18 7.33 0.57
CA ALA A 73 2.59 6.14 -0.17
C ALA A 73 1.52 5.66 -1.17
N ALA A 74 0.25 5.84 -0.80
CA ALA A 74 -0.92 5.57 -1.64
C ALA A 74 -1.79 6.85 -1.69
N PRO A 75 -2.39 7.21 -2.85
CA PRO A 75 -3.20 8.43 -2.97
C PRO A 75 -4.40 8.46 -2.00
N LYS A 76 -5.10 7.34 -1.86
CA LYS A 76 -6.25 7.16 -0.95
C LYS A 76 -6.18 5.81 -0.23
N PRO A 77 -6.88 5.64 0.91
CA PRO A 77 -6.91 4.37 1.64
C PRO A 77 -7.27 3.15 0.79
N GLU A 78 -8.19 3.32 -0.18
CA GLU A 78 -8.68 2.23 -1.04
C GLU A 78 -7.62 1.71 -2.01
N ASP A 79 -6.57 2.48 -2.28
CA ASP A 79 -5.43 2.06 -3.09
C ASP A 79 -4.49 1.11 -2.32
N ILE A 80 -4.74 0.88 -1.02
CA ILE A 80 -4.10 -0.17 -0.22
C ILE A 80 -5.01 -1.41 -0.26
N LEU A 81 -4.76 -2.29 -1.21
CA LEU A 81 -5.48 -3.55 -1.37
C LEU A 81 -5.05 -4.53 -0.28
N ILE A 82 -5.98 -4.96 0.56
CA ILE A 82 -5.72 -5.95 1.62
C ILE A 82 -6.26 -7.31 1.17
N ILE A 83 -5.45 -8.35 1.16
CA ILE A 83 -5.88 -9.71 0.83
C ILE A 83 -5.54 -10.63 1.99
N LYS A 84 -6.53 -11.38 2.49
CA LYS A 84 -6.27 -12.51 3.38
C LYS A 84 -5.81 -13.68 2.53
N ALA A 85 -4.60 -14.19 2.77
CA ALA A 85 -4.07 -15.34 2.05
C ALA A 85 -3.34 -16.31 2.98
N GLY A 86 -3.09 -17.52 2.48
CA GLY A 86 -2.52 -18.63 3.24
C GLY A 86 -3.57 -19.44 4.00
N GLY A 87 -3.12 -20.48 4.70
CA GLY A 87 -3.93 -21.34 5.57
C GLY A 87 -3.40 -21.35 6.99
N ASP A 88 -3.79 -22.35 7.78
CA ASP A 88 -3.43 -22.45 9.21
C ASP A 88 -1.92 -22.57 9.48
N SER A 89 -1.10 -22.87 8.46
CA SER A 89 0.37 -22.83 8.57
C SER A 89 0.98 -21.46 8.21
N GLY A 90 0.18 -20.50 7.74
CA GLY A 90 0.63 -19.21 7.23
C GLY A 90 0.82 -18.17 8.33
N ILE A 91 2.08 -17.87 8.64
CA ILE A 91 2.47 -16.80 9.58
C ILE A 91 3.07 -15.56 8.90
N TYR A 92 3.27 -15.61 7.58
CA TYR A 92 3.92 -14.52 6.85
C TYR A 92 2.91 -13.54 6.28
N SER A 93 3.31 -12.28 6.23
CA SER A 93 2.58 -11.21 5.55
C SER A 93 3.54 -10.45 4.69
N GLU A 94 3.05 -9.94 3.58
CA GLU A 94 3.89 -9.31 2.58
C GLU A 94 3.27 -7.99 2.14
N LEU A 95 4.15 -7.04 1.82
CA LEU A 95 3.77 -5.76 1.26
C LEU A 95 4.39 -5.63 -0.12
N ILE A 96 3.54 -5.55 -1.14
CA ILE A 96 3.94 -5.49 -2.54
C ILE A 96 3.49 -4.16 -3.10
N LYS A 97 4.45 -3.38 -3.61
CA LYS A 97 4.13 -2.18 -4.39
C LYS A 97 3.80 -2.58 -5.82
N ILE A 98 2.66 -2.12 -6.34
CA ILE A 98 2.31 -2.34 -7.74
C ILE A 98 3.05 -1.31 -8.58
N TYR A 99 3.74 -1.77 -9.62
CA TYR A 99 4.53 -0.90 -10.48
C TYR A 99 3.64 -0.01 -11.34
N TYR A 100 4.16 1.17 -11.66
CA TYR A 100 3.44 2.18 -12.44
C TYR A 100 2.94 1.61 -13.78
N GLY A 101 1.67 1.88 -14.11
CA GLY A 101 1.05 1.51 -15.37
C GLY A 101 0.20 0.23 -15.37
N LEU A 102 0.19 -0.53 -14.26
CA LEU A 102 -0.77 -1.63 -14.05
C LEU A 102 -1.59 -1.35 -12.79
N LEU A 103 -2.89 -1.17 -12.92
CA LEU A 103 -3.79 -1.14 -11.77
C LEU A 103 -4.17 -2.57 -11.40
N ALA A 104 -4.13 -2.90 -10.12
CA ALA A 104 -4.74 -4.12 -9.63
C ALA A 104 -6.26 -3.96 -9.57
N HIS A 105 -6.93 -4.96 -10.12
CA HIS A 105 -8.36 -5.11 -10.04
C HIS A 105 -8.69 -6.40 -9.32
N THR A 106 -9.69 -6.36 -8.45
CA THR A 106 -10.21 -7.57 -7.82
C THR A 106 -11.45 -8.01 -8.59
N THR A 107 -11.51 -9.29 -8.94
CA THR A 107 -12.71 -9.89 -9.53
C THR A 107 -13.17 -11.02 -8.63
N ARG A 108 -14.48 -11.11 -8.39
CA ARG A 108 -15.06 -12.22 -7.65
C ARG A 108 -15.21 -13.40 -8.59
N ILE A 109 -14.41 -14.44 -8.37
CA ILE A 109 -14.60 -15.73 -9.04
C ILE A 109 -15.80 -16.42 -8.40
N ARG A 110 -16.81 -16.76 -9.21
CA ARG A 110 -17.93 -17.61 -8.79
C ARG A 110 -17.55 -19.06 -9.08
N ILE A 111 -17.47 -19.87 -8.03
CA ILE A 111 -17.30 -21.32 -8.19
C ILE A 111 -18.72 -21.90 -8.35
N PRO A 112 -19.02 -22.66 -9.42
CA PRO A 112 -20.29 -23.35 -9.54
C PRO A 112 -20.50 -24.28 -8.35
N ASP A 113 -21.74 -24.41 -7.87
CA ASP A 113 -22.08 -25.44 -6.90
C ASP A 113 -21.71 -26.80 -7.50
N THR A 114 -20.69 -27.46 -6.94
CA THR A 114 -20.38 -28.85 -7.28
C THR A 114 -21.53 -29.71 -6.76
N ALA A 115 -22.24 -30.36 -7.69
CA ALA A 115 -23.29 -31.34 -7.43
C ALA A 115 -22.77 -32.55 -6.63
#